data_AF-A0A0W8D1F8-F1
#
_entry.id   AF-A0A0W8D1F8-F1
#
_cell.length_a   1.000
_cell.length_b   1.000
_cell.length_c   1.000
_cell.angle_alpha   90.00
_cell.angle_beta   90.00
_cell.angle_gamma   90.00
#
_symmetry.space_group_name_H-M   'P 1'
#
loop_
_entity.id
_entity.type
_entity.pdbx_description
1 polymer ?
#
loop_
_entity_poly.entity_id
_entity_poly.type
_entity_poly.pdbx_seq_one_letter_code
_entity_poly.pdbx_strand_id
1 'polypeptide(L)'
;MLHKDFWLEALDKQHRYGFHLRAFHKAWKLEMAERENETGTSEDASFFHWLDHGNGKNVDLPECSQQQLRTTQVEYCNAEQRKSYELKFVSNEEDDIGRVQYAASACVVNTDELSKWIFVIDLSGRMYLGRKRKGRFHHSSFVSGAPILAAGKVIIKNGIIIAVEPHSGHFKPRLENLLALCSILANHGIDVDNIAFIKPKKWTCAWPFPPQPDLELEDFAASDTDYSADKSDSEELQTLQLEQ
;
A
#
# COMPACT_ATOMS: atom_id res chain seq x y z
N MET A 1 6.01 -5.56 -6.91
CA MET A 1 5.24 -6.77 -6.54
C MET A 1 4.46 -6.50 -5.26
N LEU A 2 3.19 -6.89 -5.19
CA LEU A 2 2.38 -6.78 -3.97
C LEU A 2 3.04 -7.62 -2.86
N HIS A 3 3.14 -7.07 -1.66
CA HIS A 3 3.81 -7.73 -0.56
C HIS A 3 2.99 -8.93 -0.09
N LYS A 4 3.70 -10.00 0.31
CA LYS A 4 3.09 -11.29 0.67
C LYS A 4 2.01 -11.14 1.73
N ASP A 5 2.12 -10.20 2.66
CA ASP A 5 1.16 -10.01 3.75
C ASP A 5 -0.25 -9.58 3.29
N PHE A 6 -0.42 -9.19 2.02
CA PHE A 6 -1.69 -8.73 1.46
C PHE A 6 -2.34 -9.72 0.50
N TRP A 7 -1.82 -10.96 0.47
CA TRP A 7 -2.35 -12.03 -0.37
C TRP A 7 -3.83 -12.33 -0.10
N LEU A 8 -4.26 -12.30 1.17
CA LEU A 8 -5.66 -12.51 1.55
C LEU A 8 -6.59 -11.45 0.94
N GLU A 9 -6.20 -10.17 1.00
CA GLU A 9 -6.98 -9.07 0.41
C GLU A 9 -7.05 -9.19 -1.11
N ALA A 10 -5.96 -9.62 -1.76
CA ALA A 10 -5.90 -9.81 -3.21
C ALA A 10 -6.72 -11.01 -3.69
N LEU A 11 -6.85 -12.07 -2.87
CA LEU A 11 -7.65 -13.25 -3.21
C LEU A 11 -9.13 -13.12 -2.82
N ASP A 12 -9.45 -12.27 -1.84
CA ASP A 12 -10.81 -12.08 -1.38
C ASP A 12 -11.65 -11.34 -2.42
N LYS A 13 -12.67 -12.02 -2.96
CA LYS A 13 -13.60 -11.45 -3.94
C LYS A 13 -14.42 -10.29 -3.37
N GLN A 14 -14.56 -10.22 -2.05
CA GLN A 14 -15.24 -9.12 -1.37
C GLN A 14 -14.30 -7.94 -1.07
N HIS A 15 -12.99 -8.10 -1.33
CA HIS A 15 -11.94 -7.12 -1.08
C HIS A 15 -11.97 -6.59 0.37
N ARG A 16 -12.24 -7.46 1.36
CA ARG A 16 -12.20 -7.08 2.77
C ARG A 16 -10.79 -6.70 3.15
N TYR A 17 -10.68 -5.74 4.07
CA TYR A 17 -9.40 -5.15 4.44
C TYR A 17 -8.44 -6.20 5.00
N GLY A 18 -7.23 -6.28 4.42
CA GLY A 18 -6.26 -7.32 4.72
C GLY A 18 -5.85 -7.43 6.18
N PHE A 19 -5.82 -6.31 6.92
CA PHE A 19 -5.53 -6.32 8.35
C PHE A 19 -6.54 -7.16 9.14
N HIS A 20 -7.83 -6.97 8.88
CA HIS A 20 -8.89 -7.75 9.52
C HIS A 20 -8.85 -9.21 9.06
N LEU A 21 -8.69 -9.46 7.75
CA LEU A 21 -8.59 -10.83 7.21
C LEU A 21 -7.46 -11.62 7.87
N ARG A 22 -6.32 -10.99 8.18
CA ARG A 22 -5.20 -11.65 8.87
C ARG A 22 -5.54 -12.08 10.29
N ALA A 23 -6.26 -11.25 11.05
CA ALA A 23 -6.70 -11.62 12.40
C ALA A 23 -7.60 -12.86 12.37
N PHE A 24 -8.59 -12.86 11.47
CA PHE A 24 -9.47 -14.01 11.25
C PHE A 24 -8.72 -15.24 10.73
N HIS A 25 -7.75 -15.07 9.84
CA HIS A 25 -6.92 -16.17 9.34
C HIS A 25 -6.09 -16.80 10.45
N LYS A 26 -5.58 -16.00 11.40
CA LYS A 26 -4.88 -16.52 12.59
C LYS A 26 -5.82 -17.35 13.47
N ALA A 27 -7.04 -16.88 13.72
CA ALA A 27 -8.04 -17.63 14.48
C ALA A 27 -8.41 -18.96 13.79
N TRP A 28 -8.64 -18.93 12.47
CA TRP A 28 -8.90 -20.12 11.67
C TRP A 28 -7.75 -21.14 11.76
N LYS A 29 -6.49 -20.71 11.61
CA LYS A 29 -5.33 -21.61 11.73
C LYS A 29 -5.30 -22.34 13.08
N LEU A 30 -5.57 -21.63 14.18
CA LEU A 30 -5.59 -22.22 15.52
C LEU A 30 -6.71 -23.25 15.65
N GLU A 31 -7.92 -22.92 15.18
CA GLU A 31 -9.06 -23.84 15.20
C GLU A 31 -8.80 -25.10 14.34
N MET A 32 -8.15 -24.96 13.18
CA MET A 32 -7.80 -26.11 12.35
C MET A 32 -6.76 -27.01 13.02
N ALA A 33 -5.75 -26.44 13.68
CA ALA A 33 -4.72 -27.20 14.40
C ALA A 33 -5.31 -28.01 15.58
N GLU A 34 -6.33 -27.48 16.26
CA GLU A 34 -7.04 -28.20 17.32
C GLU A 34 -7.88 -29.37 16.77
N ARG A 35 -8.43 -29.22 15.56
CA ARG A 35 -9.29 -30.20 14.87
C ARG A 35 -8.55 -31.34 14.18
N GLU A 36 -7.25 -31.24 13.92
CA GLU A 36 -6.47 -32.33 13.30
C GLU A 36 -6.51 -33.64 14.12
N ASN A 37 -6.93 -33.57 15.39
CA ASN A 37 -7.12 -34.73 16.26
C ASN A 37 -8.52 -35.39 16.15
N GLU A 38 -9.44 -34.84 15.36
CA GLU A 38 -10.81 -35.33 15.21
C GLU A 38 -11.12 -35.64 13.73
N THR A 39 -11.57 -36.86 13.45
CA THR A 39 -11.92 -37.32 12.09
C THR A 39 -13.21 -36.65 11.60
N GLY A 40 -13.11 -35.39 11.16
CA GLY A 40 -14.22 -34.56 10.70
C GLY A 40 -14.02 -34.00 9.28
N THR A 41 -15.12 -33.86 8.55
CA THR A 41 -15.22 -33.50 7.12
C THR A 41 -14.50 -32.20 6.70
N SER A 42 -13.87 -32.24 5.52
CA SER A 42 -12.86 -31.29 5.01
C SER A 42 -13.38 -30.00 4.35
N GLU A 43 -14.63 -29.57 4.59
CA GLU A 43 -15.18 -28.39 3.89
C GLU A 43 -14.76 -27.05 4.56
N ASP A 44 -14.52 -27.04 5.87
CA ASP A 44 -13.97 -25.90 6.61
C ASP A 44 -12.44 -25.74 6.44
N ALA A 45 -11.79 -26.61 5.66
CA ALA A 45 -10.36 -26.52 5.34
C ALA A 45 -10.01 -25.32 4.44
N SER A 46 -11.02 -24.64 3.88
CA SER A 46 -10.84 -23.36 3.18
C SER A 46 -11.14 -22.20 4.12
N PHE A 47 -10.16 -21.33 4.35
CA PHE A 47 -10.31 -20.13 5.18
C PHE A 47 -11.56 -19.31 4.83
N PHE A 48 -11.79 -19.00 3.54
CA PHE A 48 -12.93 -18.18 3.14
C PHE A 48 -14.27 -18.90 3.35
N HIS A 49 -14.31 -20.22 3.20
CA HIS A 49 -15.51 -21.00 3.52
C HIS A 49 -15.80 -20.96 5.01
N TRP A 50 -14.78 -21.22 5.84
CA TRP A 50 -14.90 -21.12 7.29
C TRP A 50 -15.36 -19.72 7.74
N LEU A 51 -14.83 -18.67 7.11
CA LEU A 51 -15.11 -17.28 7.43
C LEU A 51 -16.54 -16.87 7.08
N ASP A 52 -17.04 -17.30 5.92
CA ASP A 52 -18.32 -16.83 5.36
C ASP A 52 -19.49 -17.79 5.66
N HIS A 53 -19.23 -19.09 5.79
CA HIS A 53 -20.26 -20.13 5.93
C HIS A 53 -20.09 -21.03 7.17
N GLY A 54 -18.85 -21.24 7.61
CA GLY A 54 -18.50 -22.04 8.79
C GLY A 54 -18.58 -21.27 10.11
N ASN A 55 -17.73 -21.64 11.07
CA ASN A 55 -17.71 -21.08 12.41
C ASN A 55 -17.29 -19.60 12.45
N GLY A 56 -16.39 -19.20 11.56
CA GLY A 56 -15.85 -17.85 11.50
C GLY A 56 -16.92 -16.77 11.35
N LYS A 57 -18.08 -17.10 10.76
CA LYS A 57 -19.19 -16.16 10.54
C LYS A 57 -19.77 -15.55 11.82
N ASN A 58 -19.55 -16.21 12.98
CA ASN A 58 -20.06 -15.82 14.29
C ASN A 58 -18.95 -15.45 15.28
N VAL A 59 -17.70 -15.37 14.83
CA VAL A 59 -16.54 -15.06 15.68
C VAL A 59 -16.30 -13.56 15.67
N ASP A 60 -16.22 -12.94 16.85
CA ASP A 60 -15.71 -11.58 17.00
C ASP A 60 -14.32 -11.62 17.64
N LEU A 61 -13.36 -10.91 17.05
CA LEU A 61 -11.99 -10.81 17.54
C LEU A 61 -11.74 -9.45 18.18
N PRO A 62 -10.81 -9.35 19.16
CA PRO A 62 -10.42 -8.07 19.76
C PRO A 62 -10.00 -7.01 18.72
N GLU A 63 -9.37 -7.44 17.63
CA GLU A 63 -8.91 -6.58 16.55
C GLU A 63 -10.04 -6.14 15.61
N CYS A 64 -11.08 -6.98 15.43
CA CYS A 64 -12.13 -6.76 14.45
C CYS A 64 -13.36 -7.65 14.69
N SER A 65 -14.55 -7.04 14.76
CA SER A 65 -15.81 -7.77 14.72
C SER A 65 -16.16 -8.23 13.31
N GLN A 66 -17.05 -9.23 13.19
CA GLN A 66 -17.60 -9.67 11.90
C GLN A 66 -18.28 -8.53 11.14
N GLN A 67 -18.99 -7.64 11.85
CA GLN A 67 -19.60 -6.47 11.23
C GLN A 67 -18.54 -5.52 10.65
N GLN A 68 -17.47 -5.26 11.39
CA GLN A 68 -16.36 -4.42 10.91
C GLN A 68 -15.64 -5.06 9.71
N LEU A 69 -15.42 -6.37 9.76
CA LEU A 69 -14.82 -7.12 8.66
C LEU A 69 -15.63 -6.97 7.36
N ARG A 70 -16.95 -7.17 7.43
CA ARG A 70 -17.86 -7.09 6.27
C ARG A 70 -18.00 -5.68 5.73
N THR A 71 -17.95 -4.67 6.59
CA THR A 71 -18.14 -3.27 6.19
C THR A 71 -16.86 -2.58 5.73
N THR A 72 -15.68 -3.08 6.13
CA THR A 72 -14.37 -2.51 5.77
C THR A 72 -13.81 -3.20 4.54
N GLN A 73 -14.16 -2.67 3.37
CA GLN A 73 -13.71 -3.18 2.06
C GLN A 73 -12.85 -2.15 1.35
N VAL A 74 -11.74 -2.63 0.78
CA VAL A 74 -10.82 -1.85 -0.06
C VAL A 74 -11.45 -1.65 -1.43
N GLU A 75 -11.45 -0.41 -1.88
CA GLU A 75 -11.92 -0.02 -3.19
C GLU A 75 -10.81 -0.26 -4.22
N TYR A 76 -11.08 -1.07 -5.25
CA TYR A 76 -10.20 -1.23 -6.40
C TYR A 76 -10.80 -0.51 -7.62
N CYS A 77 -10.03 0.42 -8.19
CA CYS A 77 -10.46 1.19 -9.35
C CYS A 77 -10.49 0.32 -10.60
N ASN A 78 -11.64 0.26 -11.27
CA ASN A 78 -11.69 -0.19 -12.65
C ASN A 78 -11.00 0.82 -13.60
N ALA A 79 -10.86 0.46 -14.87
CA ALA A 79 -10.16 1.29 -15.86
C ALA A 79 -10.76 2.70 -16.01
N GLU A 80 -12.07 2.86 -15.85
CA GLU A 80 -12.74 4.17 -15.96
C GLU A 80 -12.53 5.00 -14.70
N GLN A 81 -12.76 4.40 -13.52
CA GLN A 81 -12.54 5.06 -12.23
C GLN A 81 -11.09 5.51 -12.06
N ARG A 82 -10.13 4.76 -12.61
CA ARG A 82 -8.71 5.08 -12.53
C ARG A 82 -8.34 6.40 -13.21
N LYS A 83 -9.07 6.80 -14.27
CA LYS A 83 -8.78 8.03 -15.03
C LYS A 83 -8.90 9.30 -14.18
N SER A 84 -9.74 9.30 -13.14
CA SER A 84 -9.89 10.46 -12.26
C SER A 84 -8.66 10.72 -11.38
N TYR A 85 -7.80 9.71 -11.22
CA TYR A 85 -6.58 9.80 -10.43
C TYR A 85 -5.32 9.98 -11.28
N GLU A 86 -5.43 9.86 -12.61
CA GLU A 86 -4.30 9.93 -13.52
C GLU A 86 -3.73 11.36 -13.57
N LEU A 87 -2.41 11.47 -13.47
CA LEU A 87 -1.69 12.71 -13.63
C LEU A 87 -1.19 12.85 -15.07
N LYS A 88 -1.17 14.10 -15.54
CA LYS A 88 -0.49 14.52 -16.76
C LYS A 88 0.67 15.43 -16.37
N PHE A 89 1.85 15.13 -16.90
CA PHE A 89 3.02 16.00 -16.82
C PHE A 89 2.88 17.12 -17.87
N VAL A 90 3.09 18.36 -17.43
CA VAL A 90 2.97 19.57 -18.24
C VAL A 90 4.10 20.51 -17.91
N SER A 91 4.59 21.28 -18.88
CA SER A 91 5.46 22.43 -18.65
C SER A 91 4.77 23.68 -19.19
N ASN A 92 5.03 24.83 -18.56
CA ASN A 92 4.57 26.11 -19.08
C ASN A 92 5.67 26.70 -19.97
N GLU A 93 5.28 27.34 -21.07
CA GLU A 93 6.23 27.95 -22.02
C GLU A 93 7.02 29.12 -21.41
N GLU A 94 6.52 29.72 -20.32
CA GLU A 94 7.11 30.91 -19.70
C GLU A 94 8.30 30.62 -18.77
N ASP A 95 8.27 29.48 -18.06
CA ASP A 95 9.30 29.14 -17.07
C ASP A 95 9.97 27.78 -17.29
N ASP A 96 9.46 26.96 -18.23
CA ASP A 96 9.92 25.61 -18.52
C ASP A 96 9.96 24.69 -17.28
N ILE A 97 9.19 25.03 -16.23
CA ILE A 97 9.12 24.23 -15.01
C ILE A 97 8.10 23.11 -15.22
N GLY A 98 8.60 21.87 -15.16
CA GLY A 98 7.76 20.68 -15.15
C GLY A 98 6.81 20.63 -13.95
N ARG A 99 5.54 20.40 -14.24
CA ARG A 99 4.42 20.34 -13.29
C ARG A 99 3.52 19.15 -13.58
N VAL A 100 2.63 18.88 -12.63
CA VAL A 100 1.57 17.88 -12.76
C VAL A 100 0.18 18.47 -12.54
N GLN A 101 -0.76 17.96 -13.33
CA GLN A 101 -2.18 18.24 -13.22
C GLN A 101 -2.97 16.94 -13.34
N TYR A 102 -4.21 16.89 -12.86
CA TYR A 102 -5.09 15.75 -13.14
C TYR A 102 -5.41 15.69 -14.63
N ALA A 103 -5.23 14.52 -15.26
CA ALA A 103 -5.44 14.34 -16.69
C ALA A 103 -6.90 14.58 -17.09
N ALA A 104 -7.85 14.14 -16.25
CA ALA A 104 -9.28 14.24 -16.52
C ALA A 104 -9.83 15.67 -16.43
N SER A 105 -9.36 16.48 -15.48
CA SER A 105 -9.90 17.82 -15.21
C SER A 105 -8.99 18.97 -15.63
N ALA A 106 -7.73 18.69 -15.98
CA ALA A 106 -6.66 19.67 -16.14
C ALA A 106 -6.43 20.56 -14.90
N CYS A 107 -6.96 20.21 -13.73
CA CYS A 107 -6.73 20.95 -12.51
C CYS A 107 -5.30 20.71 -12.01
N VAL A 108 -4.60 21.80 -11.72
CA VAL A 108 -3.29 21.77 -11.05
C VAL A 108 -3.40 21.03 -9.72
N VAL A 109 -2.44 20.14 -9.46
CA VAL A 109 -2.42 19.35 -8.23
C VAL A 109 -1.86 20.17 -7.07
N ASN A 110 -2.52 20.11 -5.92
CA ASN A 110 -1.98 20.62 -4.67
C ASN A 110 -2.34 19.65 -3.52
N THR A 111 -1.34 19.24 -2.74
CA THR A 111 -1.50 18.35 -1.59
C THR A 111 -1.58 19.16 -0.30
N ASP A 112 -2.64 18.93 0.47
CA ASP A 112 -2.77 19.43 1.83
C ASP A 112 -1.91 18.63 2.83
N GLU A 113 -1.55 19.28 3.94
CA GLU A 113 -0.73 18.72 5.02
C GLU A 113 -1.52 17.80 5.96
N LEU A 114 -2.86 17.88 5.95
CA LEU A 114 -3.72 17.09 6.84
C LEU A 114 -3.97 15.67 6.32
N SER A 115 -3.67 15.41 5.04
CA SER A 115 -3.97 14.15 4.36
C SER A 115 -2.70 13.41 3.95
N LYS A 116 -2.75 12.08 4.05
CA LYS A 116 -1.74 11.23 3.41
C LYS A 116 -2.00 11.15 1.91
N TRP A 117 -1.16 11.80 1.11
CA TRP A 117 -1.19 11.68 -0.34
C TRP A 117 -0.30 10.54 -0.80
N ILE A 118 -0.86 9.66 -1.63
CA ILE A 118 -0.19 8.46 -2.15
C ILE A 118 -0.21 8.45 -3.67
N PHE A 119 0.86 7.93 -4.26
CA PHE A 119 0.97 7.77 -5.70
C PHE A 119 1.40 6.37 -6.10
N VAL A 120 1.03 5.97 -7.32
CA VAL A 120 1.49 4.76 -8.00
C VAL A 120 1.91 5.10 -9.42
N ILE A 121 3.01 4.52 -9.88
CA ILE A 121 3.39 4.49 -11.29
C ILE A 121 3.20 3.07 -11.82
N ASP A 122 2.33 2.90 -12.80
CA ASP A 122 2.09 1.60 -13.43
C ASP A 122 3.23 1.19 -14.38
N LEU A 123 3.16 -0.03 -14.93
CA LEU A 123 4.17 -0.54 -15.86
C LEU A 123 4.28 0.24 -17.18
N SER A 124 3.31 1.08 -17.52
CA SER A 124 3.36 1.96 -18.70
C SER A 124 3.93 3.34 -18.39
N GLY A 125 4.33 3.61 -17.14
CA GLY A 125 4.86 4.90 -16.71
C GLY A 125 3.78 5.94 -16.36
N ARG A 126 2.49 5.57 -16.36
CA ARG A 126 1.42 6.48 -15.94
C ARG A 126 1.44 6.62 -14.42
N MET A 127 1.36 7.86 -13.96
CA MET A 127 1.33 8.20 -12.54
C MET A 127 -0.11 8.48 -12.10
N TYR A 128 -0.52 7.86 -11.00
CA TYR A 128 -1.81 8.07 -10.35
C TYR A 128 -1.61 8.64 -8.97
N LEU A 129 -2.47 9.57 -8.56
CA LEU A 129 -2.38 10.27 -7.27
C LEU A 129 -3.74 10.33 -6.59
N GLY A 130 -3.75 10.14 -5.27
CA GLY A 130 -4.96 10.29 -4.47
C GLY A 130 -4.69 10.30 -2.98
N ARG A 131 -5.73 10.59 -2.20
CA ARG A 131 -5.67 10.54 -0.73
C ARG A 131 -5.84 9.11 -0.23
N LYS A 132 -4.92 8.66 0.64
CA LYS A 132 -5.03 7.39 1.34
C LYS A 132 -6.20 7.45 2.32
N ARG A 133 -7.08 6.44 2.29
CA ARG A 133 -8.16 6.25 3.26
C ARG A 133 -7.96 4.91 3.94
N LYS A 134 -7.73 4.91 5.26
CA LYS A 134 -7.46 3.69 6.03
C LYS A 134 -8.59 2.66 5.84
N GLY A 135 -8.24 1.41 5.54
CA GLY A 135 -9.19 0.32 5.26
C GLY A 135 -10.05 0.47 4.00
N ARG A 136 -9.84 1.51 3.19
CA ARG A 136 -10.69 1.83 2.03
C ARG A 136 -9.92 2.09 0.75
N PHE A 137 -8.84 2.86 0.81
CA PHE A 137 -8.10 3.27 -0.38
C PHE A 137 -6.60 3.33 -0.12
N HIS A 138 -5.85 2.50 -0.83
CA HIS A 138 -4.41 2.27 -0.67
C HIS A 138 -3.71 2.30 -2.03
N HIS A 139 -2.39 2.09 -2.06
CA HIS A 139 -1.65 2.04 -3.35
C HIS A 139 -2.21 0.96 -4.29
N SER A 140 -2.59 -0.20 -3.76
CA SER A 140 -3.22 -1.27 -4.54
C SER A 140 -4.55 -0.85 -5.17
N SER A 141 -5.26 0.14 -4.58
CA SER A 141 -6.54 0.66 -5.07
C SER A 141 -6.48 1.17 -6.49
N PHE A 142 -5.44 1.95 -6.83
CA PHE A 142 -5.32 2.54 -8.17
C PHE A 142 -5.31 1.48 -9.27
N VAL A 143 -4.58 0.39 -9.07
CA VAL A 143 -4.26 -0.60 -10.12
C VAL A 143 -4.92 -1.96 -9.91
N SER A 144 -5.86 -2.07 -8.96
CA SER A 144 -6.55 -3.33 -8.62
C SER A 144 -5.57 -4.48 -8.29
N GLY A 145 -4.49 -4.16 -7.56
CA GLY A 145 -3.44 -5.12 -7.21
C GLY A 145 -2.48 -5.50 -8.35
N ALA A 146 -2.61 -4.92 -9.54
CA ALA A 146 -1.69 -5.17 -10.64
C ALA A 146 -0.24 -4.71 -10.31
N PRO A 147 0.77 -5.26 -11.00
CA PRO A 147 2.16 -4.84 -10.82
C PRO A 147 2.38 -3.35 -11.14
N ILE A 148 3.37 -2.76 -10.48
CA ILE A 148 3.71 -1.34 -10.57
C ILE A 148 5.23 -1.17 -10.66
N LEU A 149 5.68 -0.02 -11.20
CA LEU A 149 7.09 0.36 -11.23
C LEU A 149 7.52 1.01 -9.92
N ALA A 150 6.72 1.95 -9.40
CA ALA A 150 7.05 2.71 -8.21
C ALA A 150 5.78 3.13 -7.47
N ALA A 151 5.89 3.32 -6.16
CA ALA A 151 4.83 3.87 -5.34
C ALA A 151 5.39 4.47 -4.07
N GLY A 152 4.70 5.48 -3.56
CA GLY A 152 5.12 6.17 -2.36
C GLY A 152 4.10 7.19 -1.90
N LYS A 153 4.55 8.10 -1.06
CA LYS A 153 3.85 9.32 -0.69
C LYS A 153 4.54 10.51 -1.35
N VAL A 154 3.79 11.58 -1.58
CA VAL A 154 4.30 12.74 -2.31
C VAL A 154 3.69 14.03 -1.76
N ILE A 155 4.49 15.09 -1.76
CA ILE A 155 4.03 16.47 -1.53
C ILE A 155 4.13 17.22 -2.84
N ILE A 156 3.04 17.87 -3.24
CA ILE A 156 2.94 18.64 -4.48
C ILE A 156 2.32 19.99 -4.15
N LYS A 157 3.00 21.08 -4.52
CA LYS A 157 2.49 22.44 -4.33
C LYS A 157 2.47 23.13 -5.69
N ASN A 158 1.30 23.65 -6.09
CA ASN A 158 1.08 24.30 -7.39
C ASN A 158 1.57 23.46 -8.58
N GLY A 159 1.32 22.14 -8.54
CA GLY A 159 1.74 21.18 -9.55
C GLY A 159 3.22 20.79 -9.50
N ILE A 160 4.04 21.42 -8.66
CA ILE A 160 5.46 21.09 -8.53
C ILE A 160 5.62 20.00 -7.47
N ILE A 161 6.31 18.92 -7.81
CA ILE A 161 6.64 17.84 -6.86
C ILE A 161 7.76 18.35 -5.94
N ILE A 162 7.46 18.45 -4.65
CA ILE A 162 8.39 19.01 -3.65
C ILE A 162 9.13 17.90 -2.92
N ALA A 163 8.42 16.82 -2.54
CA ALA A 163 9.01 15.73 -1.77
C ALA A 163 8.39 14.39 -2.12
N VAL A 164 9.21 13.34 -2.04
CA VAL A 164 8.80 11.96 -2.24
C VAL A 164 9.34 11.09 -1.11
N GLU A 165 8.45 10.33 -0.47
CA GLU A 165 8.81 9.22 0.40
C GLU A 165 8.45 7.91 -0.32
N PRO A 166 9.41 7.07 -0.74
CA PRO A 166 9.13 5.80 -1.42
C PRO A 166 8.68 4.71 -0.43
N HIS A 167 7.61 5.00 0.33
CA HIS A 167 6.98 4.10 1.27
C HIS A 167 5.54 3.79 0.84
N SER A 168 5.30 2.56 0.39
CA SER A 168 4.00 2.16 -0.16
C SER A 168 3.29 1.05 0.61
N GLY A 169 3.84 0.58 1.74
CA GLY A 169 3.26 -0.47 2.60
C GLY A 169 3.06 -1.80 1.86
N HIS A 170 2.00 -1.88 1.05
CA HIS A 170 1.66 -2.95 0.12
C HIS A 170 2.74 -3.23 -0.93
N PHE A 171 3.47 -2.21 -1.37
CA PHE A 171 4.61 -2.38 -2.24
C PHE A 171 5.88 -2.10 -1.43
N LYS A 172 6.91 -2.95 -1.61
CA LYS A 172 8.23 -2.76 -0.98
C LYS A 172 9.22 -2.33 -2.06
N PRO A 173 9.18 -1.05 -2.49
CA PRO A 173 10.06 -0.56 -3.54
C PRO A 173 11.52 -0.69 -3.11
N ARG A 174 12.36 -1.07 -4.07
CA ARG A 174 13.82 -1.17 -3.92
C ARG A 174 14.48 0.04 -4.56
N LEU A 175 15.80 0.14 -4.44
CA LEU A 175 16.58 1.20 -5.07
C LEU A 175 16.30 1.29 -6.59
N GLU A 176 16.20 0.16 -7.28
CA GLU A 176 15.86 0.12 -8.72
C GLU A 176 14.52 0.77 -9.06
N ASN A 177 13.49 0.60 -8.21
CA ASN A 177 12.18 1.22 -8.40
C ASN A 177 12.26 2.74 -8.22
N LEU A 178 13.09 3.18 -7.28
CA LEU A 178 13.30 4.59 -7.00
C LEU A 178 14.10 5.28 -8.10
N LEU A 179 15.13 4.62 -8.64
CA LEU A 179 15.85 5.11 -9.81
C LEU A 179 14.95 5.17 -11.05
N ALA A 180 14.09 4.17 -11.26
CA ALA A 180 13.11 4.18 -12.34
C ALA A 180 12.11 5.34 -12.19
N LEU A 181 11.66 5.64 -10.96
CA LEU A 181 10.84 6.83 -10.68
C LEU A 181 11.57 8.10 -11.10
N CYS A 182 12.82 8.30 -10.67
CA CYS A 182 13.63 9.46 -11.06
C CYS A 182 13.74 9.58 -12.59
N SER A 183 14.04 8.49 -13.30
CA SER A 183 14.14 8.50 -14.76
C SER A 183 12.81 8.87 -15.43
N ILE A 184 11.68 8.37 -14.94
CA ILE A 184 10.35 8.70 -15.49
C ILE A 184 10.05 10.18 -15.29
N LEU A 185 10.27 10.71 -14.08
CA LEU A 185 10.05 12.13 -13.77
C LEU A 185 10.93 13.04 -14.65
N ALA A 186 12.22 12.74 -14.76
CA ALA A 186 13.16 13.50 -15.58
C ALA A 186 12.80 13.47 -17.07
N ASN A 187 12.40 12.31 -17.60
CA ASN A 187 11.94 12.18 -18.99
C ASN A 187 10.67 12.99 -19.30
N HIS A 188 9.91 13.33 -18.26
CA HIS A 188 8.73 14.20 -18.34
C HIS A 188 9.02 15.67 -18.02
N GLY A 189 10.30 16.05 -17.93
CA GLY A 189 10.72 17.44 -17.68
C GLY A 189 10.56 17.89 -16.23
N ILE A 190 10.34 16.98 -15.29
CA ILE A 190 10.37 17.30 -13.87
C ILE A 190 11.82 17.41 -13.42
N ASP A 191 12.15 18.50 -12.76
CA ASP A 191 13.45 18.70 -12.13
C ASP A 191 13.58 17.82 -10.87
N VAL A 192 14.25 16.68 -11.02
CA VAL A 192 14.41 15.68 -9.97
C VAL A 192 15.41 16.14 -8.91
N ASP A 193 16.35 17.01 -9.24
CA ASP A 193 17.40 17.48 -8.32
C ASP A 193 16.82 18.38 -7.22
N ASN A 194 15.70 19.05 -7.52
CA ASN A 194 14.95 19.87 -6.58
C ASN A 194 13.84 19.10 -5.83
N ILE A 195 13.73 17.78 -5.99
CA ILE A 195 12.83 16.95 -5.19
C ILE A 195 13.53 16.47 -3.92
N ALA A 196 12.92 16.73 -2.77
CA ALA A 196 13.38 16.16 -1.51
C ALA A 196 12.96 14.68 -1.40
N PHE A 197 13.93 13.77 -1.56
CA PHE A 197 13.72 12.34 -1.34
C PHE A 197 13.91 11.99 0.15
N ILE A 198 12.82 11.57 0.79
CA ILE A 198 12.78 11.27 2.22
C ILE A 198 13.04 9.78 2.44
N LYS A 199 14.04 9.46 3.27
CA LYS A 199 14.40 8.07 3.58
C LYS A 199 13.34 7.40 4.47
N PRO A 200 12.72 6.29 4.04
CA PRO A 200 11.80 5.55 4.90
C PRO A 200 12.51 4.94 6.11
N LYS A 201 11.87 4.93 7.29
CA LYS A 201 12.46 4.38 8.54
C LYS A 201 12.94 2.93 8.41
N LYS A 202 12.24 2.11 7.61
CA LYS A 202 12.54 0.69 7.37
C LYS A 202 13.55 0.47 6.22
N TRP A 203 14.15 1.52 5.66
CA TRP A 203 15.12 1.41 4.57
C TRP A 203 16.50 1.02 5.09
N THR A 204 16.91 -0.22 4.82
CA THR A 204 18.12 -0.82 5.39
C THR A 204 19.37 -0.62 4.54
N CYS A 205 19.22 -0.44 3.22
CA CYS A 205 20.36 -0.24 2.32
C CYS A 205 20.88 1.21 2.37
N ALA A 206 22.02 1.45 1.69
CA ALA A 206 22.53 2.80 1.48
C ALA A 206 21.44 3.69 0.86
N TRP A 207 21.31 4.91 1.37
CA TRP A 207 20.38 5.91 0.86
C TRP A 207 21.16 6.82 -0.10
N PRO A 208 20.79 6.88 -1.39
CA PRO A 208 21.61 7.56 -2.40
C PRO A 208 21.34 9.07 -2.49
N PHE A 209 20.35 9.59 -1.76
CA PHE A 209 19.96 11.00 -1.79
C PHE A 209 20.54 11.75 -0.58
N PRO A 210 20.80 13.07 -0.71
CA PRO A 210 21.28 13.88 0.40
C PRO A 210 20.28 13.85 1.58
N PRO A 211 20.78 13.94 2.83
CA PRO A 211 19.93 14.05 4.00
C PRO A 211 19.06 15.32 3.91
N GLN A 212 17.82 15.22 4.37
CA GLN A 212 16.82 16.30 4.36
C GLN A 212 16.46 16.64 5.83
N PRO A 213 17.29 17.42 6.53
CA PRO A 213 17.11 17.68 7.97
C PRO A 213 15.92 18.59 8.29
N ASP A 214 15.53 19.48 7.37
CA ASP A 214 14.50 20.52 7.61
C ASP A 214 13.08 20.06 7.25
N LEU A 215 12.93 18.93 6.57
CA LEU A 215 11.65 18.25 6.37
C LEU A 215 11.47 17.24 7.50
N GLU A 216 11.19 17.73 8.71
CA GLU A 216 10.79 16.85 9.80
C GLU A 216 9.48 16.16 9.43
N LEU A 217 9.51 14.83 9.54
CA LEU A 217 8.52 13.84 9.13
C LEU A 217 7.11 14.01 9.73
N GLU A 218 6.82 15.09 10.46
CA GLU A 218 5.49 15.35 11.03
C GLU A 218 4.40 15.45 9.96
N ASP A 219 4.71 15.97 8.76
CA ASP A 219 3.78 16.04 7.62
C ASP A 219 3.45 14.66 7.00
N PHE A 220 4.30 13.65 7.22
CA PHE A 220 4.02 12.26 6.84
C PHE A 220 3.61 11.40 8.04
N ALA A 221 3.54 11.98 9.25
CA ALA A 221 3.48 11.31 10.56
C ALA A 221 2.10 10.84 11.01
N ALA A 222 1.07 10.90 10.17
CA ALA A 222 -0.01 9.97 10.40
C ALA A 222 0.62 8.55 10.26
N SER A 223 0.83 7.88 11.38
CA SER A 223 1.60 6.63 11.39
C SER A 223 0.87 5.59 10.53
N ASP A 224 1.61 4.80 9.76
CA ASP A 224 1.11 3.53 9.25
C ASP A 224 1.47 2.44 10.28
N THR A 225 1.07 2.63 11.54
CA THR A 225 1.26 1.63 12.61
C THR A 225 0.01 0.78 12.76
N ASP A 226 -0.38 0.09 11.70
CA ASP A 226 -1.23 -1.10 11.85
C ASP A 226 -0.46 -2.39 11.62
N TYR A 227 0.69 -2.31 10.95
CA TYR A 227 1.51 -3.48 10.63
C TYR A 227 2.80 -3.43 11.45
N SER A 228 2.63 -3.44 12.78
CA SER A 228 3.68 -3.84 13.70
C SER A 228 4.22 -5.20 13.26
N ALA A 229 5.53 -5.37 13.41
CA ALA A 229 6.24 -6.56 12.99
C ALA A 229 5.57 -7.82 13.57
N ASP A 230 4.87 -8.56 12.72
CA ASP A 230 4.75 -10.00 12.97
C ASP A 230 6.18 -10.51 12.87
N LYS A 231 6.73 -10.88 14.02
CA LYS A 231 7.84 -11.83 14.10
C LYS A 231 7.39 -13.00 13.22
N SER A 232 8.04 -13.10 12.07
CA SER A 232 7.61 -14.02 11.03
C SER A 232 7.53 -15.45 11.58
N ASP A 233 6.68 -16.28 10.96
CA ASP A 233 6.59 -17.74 11.09
C ASP A 233 7.95 -18.50 11.01
N SER A 234 9.09 -17.81 10.87
CA SER A 234 10.43 -18.40 10.94
C SER A 234 10.96 -18.62 12.37
N GLU A 235 10.44 -17.93 13.39
CA GLU A 235 10.82 -18.23 14.80
C GLU A 235 10.11 -19.48 15.32
N GLU A 236 8.90 -19.79 14.84
CA GLU A 236 8.11 -20.97 15.27
C GLU A 236 8.72 -22.30 14.79
N LEU A 237 9.43 -22.28 13.65
CA LEU A 237 10.20 -23.42 13.15
C LEU A 237 11.52 -23.66 13.91
N GLN A 238 12.06 -22.65 14.59
CA GLN A 238 13.29 -22.80 15.37
C GLN A 238 13.04 -23.32 16.79
N THR A 239 11.85 -23.07 17.37
CA THR A 239 11.51 -23.59 18.70
C THR A 239 11.20 -25.10 18.68
N LEU A 240 10.74 -25.64 17.54
CA LEU A 240 10.44 -27.07 17.39
C LEU A 240 11.68 -27.95 17.09
N GLN A 241 12.87 -27.37 16.88
CA GLN A 241 14.11 -28.13 16.64
C GLN A 241 15.05 -28.21 17.87
N LEU A 242 14.67 -27.64 19.02
CA LEU A 242 15.48 -27.65 20.24
C LEU A 242 14.94 -28.56 21.35
N GLU A 243 13.86 -29.31 21.10
CA GLU A 243 13.37 -30.37 21.98
C GLU A 243 13.45 -31.74 21.29
N GLN A 244 14.68 -32.25 21.12
CA GLN A 244 14.99 -33.68 21.01
C GLN A 244 16.29 -33.99 21.75
#